data_AF-A0A0R0DSZ1-F1
#
_entry.id   AF-A0A0R0DSZ1-F1
#
_cell.length_a   1.000
_cell.length_b   1.000
_cell.length_c   1.000
_cell.angle_alpha   90.00
_cell.angle_beta   90.00
_cell.angle_gamma   90.00
#
_symmetry.space_group_name_H-M   'P 1'
#
loop_
_entity.id
_entity.type
_entity.pdbx_description
1 polymer ?
#
loop_
_entity_poly.entity_id
_entity_poly.type
_entity_poly.pdbx_seq_one_letter_code
_entity_poly.pdbx_strand_id
1 'polypeptide(L)'
;MSTTAFRPVAPNERIATLDVLRGLALLGILLMNIEAFSGPLDLSFTGIDPHWQGPDRWADAFVYVFVQGKFFTLFSLLFGAGFAVMAQRAEAAGREFTRFYLRRSLGLLGIGLVHALLLWSGDILVSYALLSFMLLAFREAPRGWLPALGVVVYLAASVLVLLLGAMVMLLPADAMAAQADAARSAIEAQRQVYGHGGYLQAVAQRLRDFGTALGGLLLVGPQVLGMFLIGAWFARSGAIARPGDYPRLFGWLRWAVWPLGLAVMLLSAGWQPYVAPGRFDLGTAAVYALNALAGLLMCLGYLAWGVRWSHRLRWLAPTGRMALSNYLLQSVLCTLLFYGYGLGLFEQMGRAWQLLFAVVLFAAQVLGSHLWLKHFRFGPMEWLWRAFTYLQLPPLRRRAGAAP
;
A
#
# COMPACT_ATOMS: atom_id res chain seq x y z
N MET A 1 -34.39 -13.54 19.78
CA MET A 1 -33.06 -12.89 19.82
C MET A 1 -32.94 -11.92 18.66
N SER A 2 -33.11 -10.62 18.90
CA SER A 2 -33.00 -9.59 17.86
C SER A 2 -31.54 -9.48 17.41
N THR A 3 -31.23 -9.99 16.22
CA THR A 3 -29.92 -9.78 15.59
C THR A 3 -29.82 -8.31 15.19
N THR A 4 -29.14 -7.50 15.99
CA THR A 4 -28.81 -6.10 15.67
C THR A 4 -27.85 -6.07 14.48
N ALA A 5 -28.42 -6.10 13.28
CA ALA A 5 -27.69 -6.06 12.02
C ALA A 5 -26.71 -4.88 11.99
N PHE A 6 -25.50 -5.12 11.46
CA PHE A 6 -24.55 -4.02 11.24
C PHE A 6 -25.16 -3.00 10.30
N ARG A 7 -25.07 -1.72 10.66
CA ARG A 7 -25.41 -0.60 9.77
C ARG A 7 -24.14 0.12 9.30
N PRO A 8 -24.14 0.73 8.10
CA PRO A 8 -23.04 1.60 7.67
C PRO A 8 -22.83 2.77 8.63
N VAL A 9 -21.57 3.15 8.84
CA VAL A 9 -21.16 4.29 9.69
C VAL A 9 -21.80 5.59 9.20
N ALA A 10 -22.45 6.33 10.12
CA ALA A 10 -23.00 7.66 9.84
C ALA A 10 -21.87 8.69 9.60
N PRO A 11 -22.06 9.71 8.77
CA PRO A 11 -21.02 10.71 8.45
C PRO A 11 -20.38 11.36 9.70
N ASN A 12 -21.19 11.62 10.73
CA ASN A 12 -20.80 12.35 11.94
C ASN A 12 -19.94 11.51 12.91
N GLU A 13 -19.91 10.20 12.74
CA GLU A 13 -19.12 9.27 13.56
C GLU A 13 -17.79 8.92 12.91
N ARG A 14 -17.44 9.54 11.78
CA ARG A 14 -16.26 9.17 11.00
C ARG A 14 -15.05 10.01 11.40
N ILE A 15 -13.92 9.34 11.61
CA ILE A 15 -12.63 10.01 11.87
C ILE A 15 -12.12 10.59 10.54
N ALA A 16 -12.45 11.85 10.27
CA ALA A 16 -12.09 12.53 9.01
C ALA A 16 -10.57 12.47 8.71
N THR A 17 -9.74 12.51 9.75
CA THR A 17 -8.28 12.39 9.64
C THR A 17 -7.85 11.09 8.95
N LEU A 18 -8.52 9.96 9.21
CA LEU A 18 -8.19 8.69 8.56
C LEU A 18 -8.48 8.73 7.05
N ASP A 19 -9.58 9.38 6.65
CA ASP A 19 -9.91 9.51 5.23
C ASP A 19 -8.90 10.43 4.51
N VAL A 20 -8.47 11.53 5.13
CA VAL A 20 -7.40 12.39 4.59
C VAL A 20 -6.09 11.62 4.44
N LEU A 21 -5.68 10.89 5.47
CA LEU A 21 -4.45 10.09 5.44
C LEU A 21 -4.50 8.99 4.38
N ARG A 22 -5.65 8.36 4.16
CA ARG A 22 -5.83 7.39 3.05
C ARG A 22 -5.70 8.06 1.69
N GLY A 23 -6.28 9.25 1.52
CA GLY A 23 -6.14 10.03 0.29
C GLY A 23 -4.67 10.38 0.01
N LEU A 24 -3.94 10.84 1.03
CA LEU A 24 -2.50 11.10 0.93
C LEU A 24 -1.69 9.84 0.59
N ALA A 25 -1.98 8.72 1.27
CA ALA A 25 -1.32 7.45 1.01
C ALA A 25 -1.55 6.95 -0.42
N LEU A 26 -2.76 7.16 -0.97
CA LEU A 26 -3.08 6.76 -2.32
C LEU A 26 -2.27 7.51 -3.39
N LEU A 27 -1.99 8.81 -3.19
CA LEU A 27 -1.08 9.55 -4.08
C LEU A 27 0.32 8.94 -4.06
N GLY A 28 0.86 8.68 -2.88
CA GLY A 28 2.19 8.09 -2.76
C GLY A 28 2.29 6.68 -3.34
N ILE A 29 1.23 5.88 -3.22
CA ILE A 29 1.14 4.57 -3.88
C ILE A 29 1.18 4.74 -5.40
N LEU A 30 0.43 5.69 -5.97
CA LEU A 30 0.45 5.93 -7.41
C LEU A 30 1.82 6.41 -7.91
N LEU A 31 2.48 7.31 -7.17
CA LEU A 31 3.81 7.82 -7.52
C LEU A 31 4.89 6.72 -7.58
N MET A 32 4.79 5.70 -6.73
CA MET A 32 5.68 4.54 -6.78
C MET A 32 5.25 3.57 -7.90
N ASN A 33 3.96 3.27 -8.00
CA ASN A 33 3.47 2.23 -8.92
C ASN A 33 3.52 2.66 -10.39
N ILE A 34 3.59 3.95 -10.70
CA ILE A 34 3.62 4.42 -12.09
C ILE A 34 4.82 3.87 -12.86
N GLU A 35 5.93 3.60 -12.17
CA GLU A 35 7.09 2.90 -12.74
C GLU A 35 6.72 1.50 -13.21
N ALA A 36 6.10 0.72 -12.33
CA ALA A 36 5.68 -0.66 -12.58
C ALA A 36 4.47 -0.79 -13.50
N PHE A 37 3.77 0.31 -13.77
CA PHE A 37 2.77 0.37 -14.84
C PHE A 37 3.39 0.66 -16.20
N SER A 38 4.43 1.49 -16.22
CA SER A 38 5.09 1.93 -17.44
C SER A 38 6.30 1.08 -17.82
N GLY A 39 6.70 0.11 -17.00
CA GLY A 39 7.80 -0.81 -17.27
C GLY A 39 7.67 -2.11 -16.46
N PRO A 40 8.66 -3.02 -16.59
CA PRO A 40 8.69 -4.27 -15.83
C PRO A 40 8.60 -4.02 -14.32
N LEU A 41 7.69 -4.72 -13.63
CA LEU A 41 7.43 -4.56 -12.20
C LEU A 41 8.70 -4.77 -11.36
N ASP A 42 9.53 -5.73 -11.76
CA ASP A 42 10.73 -6.13 -11.03
C ASP A 42 11.80 -5.02 -11.02
N LEU A 43 11.80 -4.15 -12.04
CA LEU A 43 12.73 -3.01 -12.10
C LEU A 43 12.37 -1.91 -11.10
N SER A 44 11.09 -1.77 -10.72
CA SER A 44 10.63 -0.73 -9.79
C SER A 44 11.09 -0.91 -8.33
N PHE A 45 11.84 -1.97 -8.04
CA PHE A 45 12.43 -2.25 -6.73
C PHE A 45 13.97 -2.19 -6.72
N THR A 46 14.57 -1.72 -7.80
CA THR A 46 16.04 -1.68 -7.98
C THR A 46 16.69 -0.41 -7.43
N GLY A 47 15.93 0.62 -7.08
CA GLY A 47 16.45 1.85 -6.49
C GLY A 47 16.52 3.00 -7.49
N ILE A 48 17.63 3.73 -7.53
CA ILE A 48 17.87 4.83 -8.46
C ILE A 48 18.53 4.28 -9.73
N ASP A 49 17.76 4.10 -10.79
CA ASP A 49 18.24 3.47 -12.02
C ASP A 49 19.29 4.35 -12.72
N PRO A 50 20.52 3.83 -12.98
CA PRO A 50 21.56 4.56 -13.70
C PRO A 50 21.20 4.88 -15.16
N HIS A 51 20.20 4.22 -15.75
CA HIS A 51 19.66 4.53 -17.08
C HIS A 51 19.12 5.96 -17.16
N TRP A 52 18.51 6.46 -16.07
CA TRP A 52 17.96 7.80 -16.03
C TRP A 52 19.06 8.87 -15.92
N GLN A 53 18.88 9.97 -16.65
CA GLN A 53 19.78 11.12 -16.67
C GLN A 53 19.00 12.42 -16.46
N GLY A 54 19.71 13.49 -16.08
CA GLY A 54 19.12 14.82 -15.95
C GLY A 54 17.88 14.85 -15.03
N PRO A 55 16.76 15.46 -15.45
CA PRO A 55 15.53 15.54 -14.66
C PRO A 55 14.95 14.18 -14.27
N ASP A 56 15.08 13.16 -15.13
CA ASP A 56 14.51 11.83 -14.87
C ASP A 56 15.21 11.14 -13.70
N ARG A 57 16.53 11.30 -13.59
CA ARG A 57 17.31 10.74 -12.46
C ARG A 57 16.93 11.37 -11.13
N TRP A 58 16.67 12.68 -11.13
CA TRP A 58 16.21 13.38 -9.93
C TRP A 58 14.79 13.00 -9.54
N ALA A 59 13.91 12.80 -10.52
CA ALA A 59 12.58 12.27 -10.30
C ALA A 59 12.63 10.87 -9.69
N ASP A 60 13.53 10.01 -10.18
CA ASP A 60 13.70 8.66 -9.66
C ASP A 60 14.25 8.66 -8.22
N ALA A 61 15.31 9.43 -7.98
CA ALA A 61 15.88 9.61 -6.65
C ALA A 61 14.86 10.17 -5.65
N PHE A 62 14.00 11.09 -6.08
CA PHE A 62 12.93 11.62 -5.26
C PHE A 62 11.94 10.52 -4.84
N VAL A 63 11.48 9.69 -5.78
CA VAL A 63 10.59 8.56 -5.48
C VAL A 63 11.28 7.58 -4.54
N TYR A 64 12.51 7.17 -4.85
CA TYR A 64 13.27 6.23 -4.03
C TYR A 64 13.38 6.70 -2.57
N VAL A 65 13.83 7.94 -2.36
CA VAL A 65 14.07 8.50 -1.03
C VAL A 65 12.76 8.78 -0.29
N PHE A 66 11.81 9.48 -0.90
CA PHE A 66 10.65 10.03 -0.18
C PHE A 66 9.39 9.19 -0.28
N VAL A 67 9.24 8.34 -1.31
CA VAL A 67 7.96 7.68 -1.62
C VAL A 67 8.04 6.16 -1.45
N GLN A 68 9.02 5.53 -2.10
CA GLN A 68 9.13 4.08 -2.20
C GLN A 68 9.28 3.44 -0.83
N GLY A 69 8.36 2.53 -0.50
CA GLY A 69 8.34 1.84 0.78
C GLY A 69 7.63 2.58 1.92
N LYS A 70 7.27 3.87 1.76
CA LYS A 70 6.74 4.70 2.85
C LYS A 70 5.21 4.81 2.83
N PHE A 71 4.61 4.82 1.65
CA PHE A 71 3.16 5.00 1.51
C PHE A 71 2.38 3.68 1.53
N PHE A 72 2.96 2.57 1.07
CA PHE A 72 2.37 1.25 1.28
C PHE A 72 2.35 0.89 2.78
N THR A 73 3.43 1.21 3.52
CA THR A 73 3.50 1.01 4.98
C THR A 73 2.52 1.90 5.72
N LEU A 74 2.35 3.16 5.28
CA LEU A 74 1.31 4.04 5.81
C LEU A 74 -0.09 3.48 5.54
N PHE A 75 -0.36 3.01 4.33
CA PHE A 75 -1.64 2.40 3.99
C PHE A 75 -1.90 1.13 4.82
N SER A 76 -0.87 0.32 5.09
CA SER A 76 -0.94 -0.84 5.99
C SER A 76 -1.33 -0.40 7.40
N LEU A 77 -0.67 0.63 7.94
CA LEU A 77 -1.01 1.21 9.25
C LEU A 77 -2.49 1.65 9.29
N LEU A 78 -2.97 2.34 8.26
CA LEU A 78 -4.35 2.82 8.18
C LEU A 78 -5.37 1.68 8.03
N PHE A 79 -4.97 0.54 7.45
CA PHE A 79 -5.78 -0.66 7.40
C PHE A 79 -5.95 -1.25 8.81
N GLY A 80 -4.86 -1.43 9.56
CA GLY A 80 -4.90 -1.89 10.95
C GLY A 80 -5.66 -0.95 11.89
N ALA A 81 -5.51 0.36 11.70
CA ALA A 81 -6.32 1.35 12.40
C ALA A 81 -7.82 1.21 12.07
N GLY A 82 -8.15 0.97 10.79
CA GLY A 82 -9.51 0.69 10.34
C GLY A 82 -10.11 -0.55 11.00
N PHE A 83 -9.34 -1.64 11.10
CA PHE A 83 -9.73 -2.86 11.81
C PHE A 83 -10.09 -2.56 13.27
N ALA A 84 -9.18 -1.92 14.01
CA ALA A 84 -9.40 -1.61 15.42
C ALA A 84 -10.63 -0.72 15.65
N VAL A 85 -10.84 0.30 14.81
CA VAL A 85 -12.03 1.15 14.90
C VAL A 85 -13.31 0.35 14.67
N MET A 86 -13.32 -0.59 13.72
CA MET A 86 -14.49 -1.45 13.49
C MET A 86 -14.72 -2.41 14.65
N ALA A 87 -13.67 -3.00 15.21
CA ALA A 87 -13.73 -3.91 16.35
C ALA A 87 -14.31 -3.23 17.59
N GLN A 88 -13.79 -2.05 17.97
CA GLN A 88 -14.27 -1.28 19.11
C GLN A 88 -15.74 -0.89 18.98
N ARG A 89 -16.20 -0.57 17.76
CA ARG A 89 -17.60 -0.23 17.50
C ARG A 89 -18.52 -1.43 17.58
N ALA A 90 -18.07 -2.57 17.07
CA ALA A 90 -18.83 -3.81 17.17
C ALA A 90 -19.00 -4.22 18.64
N GLU A 91 -17.93 -4.13 19.42
CA GLU A 91 -17.93 -4.39 20.86
C GLU A 91 -18.85 -3.44 21.63
N ALA A 92 -18.71 -2.11 21.43
CA ALA A 92 -19.57 -1.12 22.07
C ALA A 92 -21.05 -1.27 21.71
N ALA A 93 -21.36 -1.84 20.55
CA ALA A 93 -22.73 -2.10 20.10
C ALA A 93 -23.23 -3.53 20.43
N GLY A 94 -22.43 -4.35 21.12
CA GLY A 94 -22.77 -5.75 21.43
C GLY A 94 -22.95 -6.64 20.20
N ARG A 95 -22.28 -6.33 19.08
CA ARG A 95 -22.42 -7.03 17.79
C ARG A 95 -21.30 -8.03 17.55
N GLU A 96 -21.65 -9.11 16.86
CA GLU A 96 -20.73 -10.17 16.46
C GLU A 96 -19.72 -9.64 15.41
N PHE A 97 -18.45 -9.45 15.80
CA PHE A 97 -17.45 -8.85 14.93
C PHE A 97 -16.75 -9.85 14.01
N THR A 98 -16.54 -11.08 14.46
CA THR A 98 -15.66 -12.04 13.80
C THR A 98 -16.21 -12.50 12.46
N ARG A 99 -17.46 -12.98 12.37
CA ARG A 99 -18.05 -13.41 11.09
C ARG A 99 -18.29 -12.23 10.16
N PHE A 100 -18.58 -11.04 10.69
CA PHE A 100 -18.63 -9.81 9.89
C PHE A 100 -17.28 -9.53 9.23
N TYR A 101 -16.20 -9.60 10.01
CA TYR A 101 -14.86 -9.30 9.53
C TYR A 101 -14.33 -10.38 8.57
N LEU A 102 -14.56 -11.66 8.84
CA LEU A 102 -14.18 -12.75 7.92
C LEU A 102 -14.84 -12.57 6.54
N ARG A 103 -16.14 -12.25 6.48
CA ARG A 103 -16.83 -11.96 5.23
C ARG A 103 -16.24 -10.74 4.51
N ARG A 104 -15.94 -9.69 5.26
CA ARG A 104 -15.28 -8.49 4.71
C ARG A 104 -13.92 -8.84 4.10
N SER A 105 -13.10 -9.63 4.79
CA SER A 105 -11.79 -10.07 4.33
C SER A 105 -11.89 -10.98 3.11
N LEU A 106 -12.85 -11.90 3.06
CA LEU A 106 -13.12 -12.74 1.88
C LEU A 106 -13.55 -11.90 0.67
N GLY A 107 -14.39 -10.88 0.88
CA GLY A 107 -14.77 -9.96 -0.20
C GLY A 107 -13.57 -9.16 -0.73
N LEU A 108 -12.67 -8.75 0.15
CA LEU A 108 -11.43 -8.08 -0.24
C LEU A 108 -10.50 -9.03 -1.00
N LEU A 109 -10.40 -10.28 -0.56
CA LEU A 109 -9.62 -11.33 -1.22
C LEU A 109 -10.14 -11.57 -2.65
N GLY A 110 -11.45 -11.70 -2.84
CA GLY A 110 -12.04 -11.88 -4.17
C GLY A 110 -11.75 -10.70 -5.11
N ILE A 111 -11.90 -9.46 -4.62
CA ILE A 111 -11.55 -8.26 -5.38
C ILE A 111 -10.04 -8.23 -5.70
N GLY A 112 -9.20 -8.59 -4.74
CA GLY A 112 -7.75 -8.66 -4.92
C GLY A 112 -7.34 -9.71 -5.95
N LEU A 113 -7.95 -10.89 -5.95
CA LEU A 113 -7.66 -11.94 -6.93
C LEU A 113 -8.05 -11.51 -8.35
N VAL A 114 -9.23 -10.88 -8.51
CA VAL A 114 -9.65 -10.31 -9.79
C VAL A 114 -8.65 -9.24 -10.24
N HIS A 115 -8.22 -8.37 -9.34
CA HIS A 115 -7.27 -7.31 -9.64
C HIS A 115 -5.89 -7.88 -10.02
N ALA A 116 -5.32 -8.77 -9.20
CA ALA A 116 -4.00 -9.36 -9.39
C ALA A 116 -3.89 -10.13 -10.72
N LEU A 117 -4.93 -10.88 -11.07
CA LEU A 117 -4.92 -11.75 -12.25
C LEU A 117 -5.38 -11.04 -13.53
N LEU A 118 -6.41 -10.19 -13.44
CA LEU A 118 -7.06 -9.60 -14.62
C LEU A 118 -6.65 -8.15 -14.91
N LEU A 119 -6.15 -7.41 -13.92
CA LEU A 119 -5.83 -5.99 -14.07
C LEU A 119 -4.33 -5.73 -13.99
N TRP A 120 -3.66 -6.05 -12.89
CA TRP A 120 -2.26 -5.67 -12.68
C TRP A 120 -1.55 -6.55 -11.64
N SER A 121 -0.29 -6.92 -11.91
CA SER A 121 0.48 -7.85 -11.08
C SER A 121 0.97 -7.26 -9.75
N GLY A 122 1.08 -5.93 -9.63
CA GLY A 122 1.48 -5.25 -8.39
C GLY A 122 0.39 -5.13 -7.32
N ASP A 123 -0.51 -6.11 -7.24
CA ASP A 123 -1.62 -6.12 -6.27
C ASP A 123 -1.13 -6.20 -4.82
N ILE A 124 -1.75 -5.40 -3.94
CA ILE A 124 -1.54 -5.48 -2.50
C ILE A 124 -2.77 -6.00 -1.73
N LEU A 125 -3.93 -6.08 -2.41
CA LEU A 125 -5.21 -6.40 -1.78
C LEU A 125 -5.28 -7.86 -1.31
N VAL A 126 -4.73 -8.80 -2.08
CA VAL A 126 -4.64 -10.22 -1.69
C VAL A 126 -3.82 -10.35 -0.41
N SER A 127 -2.61 -9.78 -0.40
CA SER A 127 -1.72 -9.78 0.77
C SER A 127 -2.41 -9.19 2.00
N TYR A 128 -3.11 -8.07 1.85
CA TYR A 128 -3.87 -7.45 2.93
C TYR A 128 -5.01 -8.33 3.41
N ALA A 129 -5.77 -8.94 2.50
CA ALA A 129 -6.86 -9.83 2.86
C ALA A 129 -6.37 -11.07 3.63
N LEU A 130 -5.27 -11.69 3.20
CA LEU A 130 -4.67 -12.84 3.89
C LEU A 130 -4.17 -12.47 5.29
N LEU A 131 -3.39 -11.39 5.41
CA LEU A 131 -2.86 -10.93 6.69
C LEU A 131 -3.96 -10.36 7.61
N SER A 132 -5.07 -9.91 7.04
CA SER A 132 -6.23 -9.48 7.83
C SER A 132 -6.78 -10.62 8.69
N PHE A 133 -6.72 -11.88 8.24
CA PHE A 133 -7.12 -13.03 9.04
C PHE A 133 -6.20 -13.23 10.25
N MET A 134 -4.89 -13.03 10.07
CA MET A 134 -3.93 -13.07 11.19
C MET A 134 -4.17 -11.93 12.18
N LEU A 135 -4.56 -10.75 11.70
CA LEU A 135 -4.86 -9.60 12.57
C LEU A 135 -6.00 -9.89 13.55
N LEU A 136 -6.93 -10.79 13.20
CA LEU A 136 -8.01 -11.24 14.09
C LEU A 136 -7.47 -11.95 15.34
N ALA A 137 -6.37 -12.70 15.23
CA ALA A 137 -5.72 -13.36 16.38
C ALA A 137 -5.16 -12.36 17.39
N PHE A 138 -4.86 -11.13 16.95
CA PHE A 138 -4.37 -10.05 17.81
C PHE A 138 -5.48 -9.10 18.29
N ARG A 139 -6.75 -9.42 18.03
CA ARG A 139 -7.89 -8.61 18.45
C ARG A 139 -7.90 -8.35 19.96
N GLU A 140 -7.69 -9.41 20.74
CA GLU A 140 -7.74 -9.39 22.20
C GLU A 140 -6.39 -9.06 22.85
N ALA A 141 -5.34 -8.86 22.04
CA ALA A 141 -4.03 -8.50 22.55
C ALA A 141 -4.12 -7.22 23.42
N PRO A 142 -3.41 -7.15 24.56
CA PRO A 142 -3.41 -5.97 25.40
C PRO A 142 -2.93 -4.74 24.62
N ARG A 143 -3.63 -3.61 24.75
CA ARG A 143 -3.31 -2.38 23.99
C ARG A 143 -1.84 -1.97 24.12
N GLY A 144 -1.25 -2.10 25.32
CA GLY A 144 0.14 -1.71 25.58
C GLY A 144 1.19 -2.50 24.80
N TRP A 145 0.87 -3.72 24.36
CA TRP A 145 1.81 -4.61 23.67
C TRP A 145 1.86 -4.36 22.16
N LEU A 146 0.80 -3.81 21.59
CA LEU A 146 0.64 -3.66 20.13
C LEU A 146 1.79 -2.89 19.44
N PRO A 147 2.34 -1.77 19.98
CA PRO A 147 3.46 -1.09 19.34
C PRO A 147 4.73 -1.92 19.34
N ALA A 148 5.08 -2.53 20.48
CA ALA A 148 6.29 -3.34 20.62
C ALA A 148 6.22 -4.58 19.72
N LEU A 149 5.09 -5.29 19.76
CA LEU A 149 4.86 -6.43 18.88
C LEU A 149 4.88 -6.03 17.41
N GLY A 150 4.25 -4.90 17.06
CA GLY A 150 4.25 -4.40 15.69
C GLY A 150 5.66 -4.07 15.17
N VAL A 151 6.50 -3.44 15.99
CA VAL A 151 7.90 -3.16 15.64
C VAL A 151 8.70 -4.45 15.51
N VAL A 152 8.57 -5.39 16.44
CA VAL A 152 9.29 -6.68 16.39
C VAL A 152 8.90 -7.48 15.16
N VAL A 153 7.60 -7.62 14.88
CA VAL A 153 7.10 -8.35 13.70
C VAL A 153 7.52 -7.65 12.41
N TYR A 154 7.55 -6.31 12.38
CA TYR A 154 8.04 -5.57 11.22
C TYR A 154 9.53 -5.82 10.98
N LEU A 155 10.36 -5.73 12.01
CA LEU A 155 11.81 -5.90 11.91
C LEU A 155 12.22 -7.38 11.71
N ALA A 156 11.37 -8.34 12.07
CA ALA A 156 11.60 -9.75 11.78
C ALA A 156 11.74 -10.01 10.27
N ALA A 157 11.04 -9.25 9.41
CA ALA A 157 11.25 -9.31 7.96
C ALA A 157 12.66 -8.87 7.54
N SER A 158 13.20 -7.81 8.16
CA SER A 158 14.56 -7.35 7.89
C SER A 158 15.59 -8.41 8.30
N VAL A 159 15.37 -9.08 9.43
CA VAL A 159 16.21 -10.21 9.87
C VAL A 159 16.13 -11.36 8.86
N LEU A 160 14.93 -11.72 8.41
CA LEU A 160 14.74 -12.79 7.42
C LEU A 160 15.44 -12.47 6.09
N VAL A 161 15.37 -11.22 5.62
CA VAL A 161 16.07 -10.75 4.41
C VAL A 161 17.59 -10.84 4.58
N LEU A 162 18.13 -10.44 5.74
CA LEU A 162 19.56 -10.57 6.06
C LEU A 162 20.02 -12.03 6.08
N LEU A 163 19.22 -12.91 6.71
CA LEU A 163 19.49 -14.35 6.72
C LEU A 163 19.48 -14.93 5.30
N LEU A 164 18.53 -14.52 4.46
CA LEU A 164 18.48 -14.94 3.06
C LEU A 164 19.72 -14.45 2.28
N GLY A 165 20.13 -13.20 2.46
CA GLY A 165 21.35 -12.68 1.84
C GLY A 165 22.60 -13.42 2.29
N ALA A 166 22.69 -13.79 3.58
CA ALA A 166 23.77 -14.62 4.09
C ALA A 166 23.76 -16.04 3.49
N MET A 167 22.57 -16.64 3.33
CA MET A 167 22.41 -17.95 2.69
C MET A 167 22.81 -17.93 1.22
N VAL A 168 22.49 -16.88 0.47
CA VAL A 168 22.89 -16.73 -0.94
C VAL A 168 24.41 -16.69 -1.09
N MET A 169 25.13 -16.12 -0.12
CA MET A 169 26.61 -16.12 -0.12
C MET A 169 27.24 -17.50 0.09
N LEU A 170 26.45 -18.49 0.54
CA LEU A 170 26.89 -19.88 0.67
C LEU A 170 26.64 -20.70 -0.61
N LEU A 171 25.90 -20.16 -1.58
CA LEU A 171 25.65 -20.84 -2.84
C LEU A 171 26.90 -20.80 -3.74
N PRO A 172 27.12 -21.86 -4.54
CA PRO A 172 28.18 -21.83 -5.53
C PRO A 172 27.90 -20.79 -6.64
N ALA A 173 28.97 -20.29 -7.26
CA ALA A 173 28.91 -19.13 -8.16
C ALA A 173 28.05 -19.37 -9.41
N ASP A 174 27.97 -20.61 -9.88
CA ASP A 174 27.09 -21.05 -10.98
C ASP A 174 25.61 -20.93 -10.61
N ALA A 175 25.22 -21.30 -9.38
CA ALA A 175 23.85 -21.14 -8.89
C ALA A 175 23.47 -19.65 -8.77
N MET A 176 24.40 -18.80 -8.32
CA MET A 176 24.18 -17.35 -8.29
C MET A 176 24.05 -16.75 -9.69
N ALA A 177 24.87 -17.19 -10.65
CA ALA A 177 24.75 -16.76 -12.05
C ALA A 177 23.41 -17.19 -12.66
N ALA A 178 22.98 -18.44 -12.42
CA ALA A 178 21.68 -18.94 -12.86
C ALA A 178 20.51 -18.13 -12.27
N GLN A 179 20.60 -17.69 -11.01
CA GLN A 179 19.61 -16.82 -10.40
C GLN A 179 19.56 -15.44 -11.07
N ALA A 180 20.72 -14.85 -11.37
CA ALA A 180 20.81 -13.57 -12.06
C ALA A 180 20.22 -13.64 -13.48
N ASP A 181 20.50 -14.72 -14.21
CA ASP A 181 19.95 -14.95 -15.54
C ASP A 181 18.44 -15.24 -15.50
N ALA A 182 17.96 -15.97 -14.49
CA ALA A 182 16.53 -16.16 -14.26
C ALA A 182 15.81 -14.81 -14.05
N ALA A 183 16.38 -13.91 -13.23
CA ALA A 183 15.82 -12.58 -13.00
C ALA A 183 15.77 -11.73 -14.29
N ARG A 184 16.85 -11.76 -15.10
CA ARG A 184 16.88 -11.08 -16.40
C ARG A 184 15.83 -11.65 -17.37
N SER A 185 15.70 -12.98 -17.42
CA SER A 185 14.70 -13.63 -18.27
C SER A 185 13.27 -13.29 -17.86
N ALA A 186 13.00 -13.14 -16.56
CA ALA A 186 11.70 -12.75 -16.05
C ALA A 186 11.36 -11.31 -16.45
N ILE A 187 12.31 -10.39 -16.33
CA ILE A 187 12.15 -8.99 -16.78
C ILE A 187 11.90 -8.92 -18.28
N GLU A 188 12.66 -9.65 -19.08
CA GLU A 188 12.45 -9.67 -20.53
C GLU A 188 11.10 -10.29 -20.91
N ALA A 189 10.66 -11.33 -20.21
CA ALA A 189 9.31 -11.89 -20.38
C ALA A 189 8.22 -10.86 -20.04
N GLN A 190 8.38 -10.09 -18.95
CA GLN A 190 7.47 -8.98 -18.61
C GLN A 190 7.47 -7.92 -19.72
N ARG A 191 8.64 -7.53 -20.23
CA ARG A 191 8.77 -6.56 -21.33
C ARG A 191 8.09 -7.02 -22.62
N GLN A 192 8.31 -8.27 -23.03
CA GLN A 192 7.68 -8.83 -24.22
C GLN A 192 6.16 -8.93 -24.07
N VAL A 193 5.68 -9.49 -22.95
CA VAL A 193 4.26 -9.76 -22.76
C VAL A 193 3.47 -8.48 -22.45
N TYR A 194 3.96 -7.61 -21.57
CA TYR A 194 3.25 -6.39 -21.21
C TYR A 194 3.45 -5.26 -22.22
N GLY A 195 4.62 -5.21 -22.89
CA GLY A 195 4.89 -4.20 -23.91
C GLY A 195 4.28 -4.51 -25.27
N HIS A 196 4.31 -5.78 -25.71
CA HIS A 196 3.92 -6.17 -27.08
C HIS A 196 2.84 -7.25 -27.14
N GLY A 197 2.53 -7.89 -26.01
CA GLY A 197 1.58 -9.00 -25.95
C GLY A 197 0.11 -8.58 -25.88
N GLY A 198 -0.77 -9.52 -26.22
CA GLY A 198 -2.21 -9.38 -26.09
C GLY A 198 -2.69 -9.55 -24.64
N TYR A 199 -3.96 -9.20 -24.38
CA TYR A 199 -4.55 -9.27 -23.03
C TYR A 199 -4.46 -10.66 -22.39
N LEU A 200 -4.75 -11.73 -23.14
CA LEU A 200 -4.68 -13.10 -22.60
C LEU A 200 -3.26 -13.52 -22.24
N GLN A 201 -2.26 -13.09 -23.01
CA GLN A 201 -0.85 -13.32 -22.68
C GLN A 201 -0.48 -12.57 -21.41
N ALA A 202 -0.94 -11.31 -21.25
CA ALA A 202 -0.75 -10.54 -20.03
C ALA A 202 -1.40 -11.21 -18.81
N VAL A 203 -2.61 -11.78 -18.93
CA VAL A 203 -3.24 -12.56 -17.85
C VAL A 203 -2.42 -13.80 -17.50
N ALA A 204 -1.90 -14.53 -18.50
CA ALA A 204 -1.05 -15.68 -18.26
C ALA A 204 0.28 -15.32 -17.57
N GLN A 205 0.87 -14.17 -17.91
CA GLN A 205 2.05 -13.65 -17.20
C GLN A 205 1.71 -13.24 -15.77
N ARG A 206 0.59 -12.56 -15.54
CA ARG A 206 0.13 -12.18 -14.19
C ARG A 206 -0.10 -13.39 -13.29
N LEU A 207 -0.57 -14.52 -13.84
CA LEU A 207 -0.70 -15.76 -13.07
C LEU A 207 0.66 -16.28 -12.57
N ARG A 208 1.71 -16.19 -13.39
CA ARG A 208 3.08 -16.53 -12.99
C ARG A 208 3.61 -15.55 -11.94
N ASP A 209 3.48 -14.24 -12.21
CA ASP A 209 3.89 -13.18 -11.28
C ASP A 209 3.18 -13.32 -9.93
N PHE A 210 1.90 -13.71 -9.93
CA PHE A 210 1.11 -13.95 -8.72
C PHE A 210 1.67 -15.10 -7.87
N GLY A 211 2.12 -16.19 -8.50
CA GLY A 211 2.80 -17.29 -7.79
C GLY A 211 4.07 -16.81 -7.07
N THR A 212 4.90 -16.02 -7.76
CA THR A 212 6.10 -15.40 -7.18
C THR A 212 5.75 -14.43 -6.06
N ALA A 213 4.73 -13.60 -6.25
CA ALA A 213 4.25 -12.64 -5.25
C ALA A 213 3.75 -13.31 -3.97
N LEU A 214 3.06 -14.47 -4.07
CA LEU A 214 2.67 -15.26 -2.91
C LEU A 214 3.88 -15.78 -2.12
N GLY A 215 4.95 -16.20 -2.81
CA GLY A 215 6.22 -16.55 -2.15
C GLY A 215 6.84 -15.34 -1.42
N GLY A 216 6.82 -14.17 -2.06
CA GLY A 216 7.29 -12.90 -1.49
C GLY A 216 6.51 -12.44 -0.25
N LEU A 217 5.28 -12.93 -0.04
CA LEU A 217 4.48 -12.63 1.15
C LEU A 217 5.16 -13.11 2.44
N LEU A 218 6.01 -14.14 2.41
CA LEU A 218 6.79 -14.56 3.57
C LEU A 218 7.79 -13.49 4.02
N LEU A 219 8.34 -12.71 3.08
CA LEU A 219 9.29 -11.64 3.35
C LEU A 219 8.59 -10.33 3.71
N VAL A 220 7.58 -9.93 2.93
CA VAL A 220 6.91 -8.63 3.09
C VAL A 220 5.75 -8.69 4.09
N GLY A 221 5.16 -9.86 4.29
CA GLY A 221 3.99 -10.07 5.14
C GLY A 221 4.20 -9.66 6.61
N PRO A 222 5.33 -9.99 7.26
CA PRO A 222 5.63 -9.50 8.60
C PRO A 222 5.71 -7.97 8.67
N GLN A 223 6.23 -7.28 7.65
CA GLN A 223 6.22 -5.80 7.61
C GLN A 223 4.79 -5.26 7.59
N VAL A 224 3.93 -5.82 6.73
CA VAL A 224 2.52 -5.40 6.63
C VAL A 224 1.78 -5.67 7.93
N LEU A 225 1.92 -6.87 8.51
CA LEU A 225 1.29 -7.24 9.78
C LEU A 225 1.80 -6.37 10.94
N GLY A 226 3.10 -6.10 11.01
CA GLY A 226 3.68 -5.20 11.99
C GLY A 226 3.05 -3.80 11.94
N MET A 227 2.90 -3.25 10.73
CA MET A 227 2.20 -1.97 10.54
C MET A 227 0.71 -2.05 10.87
N PHE A 228 0.03 -3.18 10.61
CA PHE A 228 -1.37 -3.36 11.03
C PHE A 228 -1.50 -3.27 12.57
N LEU A 229 -0.58 -3.87 13.31
CA LEU A 229 -0.58 -3.84 14.79
C LEU A 229 -0.30 -2.44 15.33
N ILE A 230 0.69 -1.73 14.77
CA ILE A 230 0.97 -0.32 15.11
C ILE A 230 -0.26 0.54 14.81
N GLY A 231 -0.90 0.34 13.66
CA GLY A 231 -2.14 1.03 13.29
C GLY A 231 -3.29 0.76 14.25
N ALA A 232 -3.46 -0.50 14.65
CA ALA A 232 -4.46 -0.89 15.64
C ALA A 232 -4.22 -0.20 16.99
N TRP A 233 -2.96 0.00 17.40
CA TRP A 233 -2.64 0.77 18.59
C TRP A 233 -3.06 2.24 18.45
N PHE A 234 -2.70 2.90 17.34
CA PHE A 234 -3.06 4.31 17.10
C PHE A 234 -4.57 4.56 17.14
N ALA A 235 -5.35 3.60 16.66
CA ALA A 235 -6.81 3.61 16.78
C ALA A 235 -7.28 3.37 18.21
N ARG A 236 -6.81 2.30 18.88
CA ARG A 236 -7.25 1.90 20.23
C ARG A 236 -6.82 2.88 21.32
N SER A 237 -5.72 3.60 21.13
CA SER A 237 -5.27 4.65 22.05
C SER A 237 -6.11 5.92 21.91
N GLY A 238 -6.74 6.12 20.76
CA GLY A 238 -7.39 7.38 20.41
C GLY A 238 -6.43 8.44 19.90
N ALA A 239 -5.14 8.13 19.72
CA ALA A 239 -4.13 9.10 19.29
C ALA A 239 -4.43 9.75 17.93
N ILE A 240 -5.02 9.01 16.97
CA ILE A 240 -5.46 9.59 15.69
C ILE A 240 -6.76 10.40 15.83
N ALA A 241 -7.66 9.98 16.73
CA ALA A 241 -8.96 10.64 16.92
C ALA A 241 -8.83 11.96 17.71
N ARG A 242 -7.93 11.99 18.70
CA ARG A 242 -7.66 13.12 19.59
C ARG A 242 -6.16 13.40 19.65
N PRO A 243 -5.55 13.90 18.56
CA PRO A 243 -4.11 14.10 18.51
C PRO A 243 -3.60 15.17 19.49
N GLY A 244 -4.48 16.08 19.93
CA GLY A 244 -4.19 17.08 20.97
C GLY A 244 -3.83 16.49 22.33
N ASP A 245 -4.29 15.27 22.63
CA ASP A 245 -3.99 14.55 23.88
C ASP A 245 -2.57 13.90 23.83
N TYR A 246 -1.94 13.87 22.65
CA TYR A 246 -0.66 13.19 22.40
C TYR A 246 0.43 14.11 21.79
N PRO A 247 0.65 15.35 22.29
CA PRO A 247 1.53 16.31 21.65
C PRO A 247 2.99 15.86 21.64
N ARG A 248 3.45 15.20 22.72
CA ARG A 248 4.81 14.66 22.84
C ARG A 248 5.08 13.56 21.82
N LEU A 249 4.15 12.61 21.66
CA LEU A 249 4.25 11.53 20.67
C LEU A 249 4.39 12.11 19.26
N PHE A 250 3.44 12.93 18.83
CA PHE A 250 3.47 13.49 17.48
C PHE A 250 4.62 14.48 17.28
N GLY A 251 5.08 15.17 18.32
CA GLY A 251 6.29 15.99 18.27
C GLY A 251 7.54 15.13 18.01
N TRP A 252 7.72 14.06 18.78
CA TRP A 252 8.83 13.12 18.63
C TRP A 252 8.83 12.42 17.26
N LEU A 253 7.65 11.98 16.78
CA LEU A 253 7.53 11.36 15.46
C LEU A 253 7.94 12.30 14.32
N ARG A 254 7.65 13.60 14.42
CA ARG A 254 7.98 14.59 13.38
C ARG A 254 9.42 15.05 13.40
N TRP A 255 9.97 15.27 14.59
CA TRP A 255 11.25 15.97 14.75
C TRP A 255 12.42 15.08 15.15
N ALA A 256 12.17 13.85 15.60
CA ALA A 256 13.22 12.88 15.89
C ALA A 256 13.13 11.67 14.95
N VAL A 257 11.98 10.99 14.91
CA VAL A 257 11.81 9.74 14.13
C VAL A 257 11.89 9.98 12.63
N TRP A 258 11.21 11.01 12.11
CA TRP A 258 11.24 11.29 10.68
C TRP A 258 12.63 11.68 10.17
N PRO A 259 13.38 12.63 10.80
CA PRO A 259 14.74 12.93 10.38
C PRO A 259 15.70 11.75 10.50
N LEU A 260 15.55 10.92 11.55
CA LEU A 260 16.33 9.68 11.66
C LEU A 260 16.03 8.72 10.51
N GLY A 261 14.76 8.53 10.16
CA GLY A 261 14.36 7.73 9.00
C GLY A 261 14.95 8.25 7.69
N LEU A 262 14.95 9.57 7.50
CA LEU A 262 15.56 10.20 6.33
C LEU A 262 17.09 9.97 6.31
N ALA A 263 17.78 10.13 7.45
CA ALA A 263 19.20 9.87 7.54
C ALA A 263 19.55 8.41 7.21
N VAL A 264 18.77 7.44 7.71
CA VAL A 264 18.94 6.02 7.37
C VAL A 264 18.68 5.77 5.89
N MET A 265 17.67 6.42 5.29
CA MET A 265 17.39 6.32 3.86
C MET A 265 18.56 6.86 3.01
N LEU A 266 19.10 8.02 3.37
CA LEU A 266 20.22 8.62 2.68
C LEU A 266 21.51 7.80 2.84
N LEU A 267 21.73 7.18 4.01
CA LEU A 267 22.81 6.23 4.21
C LEU A 267 22.66 5.01 3.29
N SER A 268 21.46 4.43 3.21
CA SER A 268 21.16 3.31 2.32
C SER A 268 21.38 3.67 0.85
N ALA A 269 20.86 4.82 0.42
CA ALA A 269 21.03 5.33 -0.94
C ALA A 269 22.50 5.67 -1.28
N GLY A 270 23.27 6.16 -0.29
CA GLY A 270 24.69 6.45 -0.46
C GLY A 270 25.57 5.20 -0.52
N TRP A 271 25.16 4.10 0.14
CA TRP A 271 25.86 2.83 0.07
C TRP A 271 25.64 2.13 -1.27
N GLN A 272 24.38 1.86 -1.61
CA GLN A 272 24.03 1.16 -2.85
C GLN A 272 22.76 1.78 -3.44
N PRO A 273 22.90 2.83 -4.28
CA PRO A 273 21.74 3.52 -4.85
C PRO A 273 20.97 2.64 -5.85
N TYR A 274 21.65 1.69 -6.49
CA TYR A 274 21.08 0.77 -7.47
C TYR A 274 21.44 -0.69 -7.14
N VAL A 275 20.43 -1.54 -7.11
CA VAL A 275 20.51 -2.98 -6.93
C VAL A 275 20.14 -3.64 -8.25
N ALA A 276 21.14 -4.21 -8.93
CA ALA A 276 20.92 -4.90 -10.19
C ALA A 276 19.97 -6.11 -10.00
N PRO A 277 19.04 -6.35 -10.94
CA PRO A 277 18.15 -7.50 -10.87
C PRO A 277 18.89 -8.83 -10.70
N GLY A 278 18.37 -9.68 -9.82
CA GLY A 278 18.93 -10.99 -9.51
C GLY A 278 20.16 -10.97 -8.59
N ARG A 279 20.69 -9.80 -8.25
CA ARG A 279 21.73 -9.67 -7.23
C ARG A 279 21.09 -9.67 -5.84
N PHE A 280 21.44 -10.64 -5.01
CA PHE A 280 20.93 -10.75 -3.64
C PHE A 280 22.02 -11.20 -2.66
N ASP A 281 23.10 -10.43 -2.57
CA ASP A 281 24.18 -10.67 -1.58
C ASP A 281 23.85 -10.06 -0.21
N LEU A 282 24.71 -10.32 0.78
CA LEU A 282 24.53 -9.79 2.14
C LEU A 282 24.51 -8.25 2.18
N GLY A 283 25.29 -7.57 1.33
CA GLY A 283 25.30 -6.11 1.24
C GLY A 283 23.96 -5.57 0.73
N THR A 284 23.44 -6.21 -0.30
CA THR A 284 22.13 -5.91 -0.89
C THR A 284 21.00 -6.17 0.12
N ALA A 285 21.08 -7.28 0.87
CA ALA A 285 20.14 -7.57 1.95
C ALA A 285 20.20 -6.52 3.07
N ALA A 286 21.40 -6.03 3.42
CA ALA A 286 21.56 -4.94 4.37
C ALA A 286 20.93 -3.64 3.88
N VAL A 287 21.05 -3.32 2.59
CA VAL A 287 20.39 -2.17 1.95
C VAL A 287 18.87 -2.31 2.03
N TYR A 288 18.31 -3.48 1.73
CA TYR A 288 16.87 -3.73 1.90
C TYR A 288 16.41 -3.61 3.36
N ALA A 289 17.21 -4.10 4.32
CA ALA A 289 16.92 -3.95 5.75
C ALA A 289 16.94 -2.48 6.21
N LEU A 290 17.91 -1.68 5.73
CA LEU A 290 18.00 -0.24 5.99
C LEU A 290 16.81 0.50 5.36
N ASN A 291 16.46 0.17 4.12
CA ASN A 291 15.28 0.72 3.43
C ASN A 291 13.98 0.40 4.19
N ALA A 292 13.83 -0.82 4.71
CA ALA A 292 12.68 -1.20 5.53
C ALA A 292 12.63 -0.39 6.83
N LEU A 293 13.76 -0.23 7.53
CA LEU A 293 13.86 0.58 8.75
C LEU A 293 13.52 2.05 8.47
N ALA A 294 14.12 2.64 7.42
CA ALA A 294 13.80 3.99 6.97
C ALA A 294 12.32 4.13 6.62
N GLY A 295 11.75 3.14 5.92
CA GLY A 295 10.33 3.06 5.57
C GLY A 295 9.42 3.14 6.80
N LEU A 296 9.71 2.37 7.85
CA LEU A 296 8.99 2.40 9.12
C LEU A 296 9.04 3.79 9.77
N LEU A 297 10.25 4.33 9.94
CA LEU A 297 10.48 5.60 10.63
C LEU A 297 9.84 6.78 9.86
N MET A 298 10.08 6.86 8.55
CA MET A 298 9.52 7.90 7.70
C MET A 298 8.00 7.78 7.58
N CYS A 299 7.44 6.57 7.51
CA CYS A 299 5.99 6.34 7.53
C CYS A 299 5.35 6.91 8.80
N LEU A 300 5.93 6.65 9.98
CA LEU A 300 5.44 7.21 11.24
C LEU A 300 5.54 8.74 11.27
N GLY A 301 6.58 9.30 10.65
CA GLY A 301 6.71 10.73 10.43
C GLY A 301 5.63 11.31 9.50
N TYR A 302 5.35 10.65 8.38
CA TYR A 302 4.29 11.03 7.45
C TYR A 302 2.91 10.94 8.08
N LEU A 303 2.65 9.93 8.90
CA LEU A 303 1.45 9.87 9.74
C LEU A 303 1.35 11.12 10.62
N ALA A 304 2.42 11.47 11.32
CA ALA A 304 2.42 12.59 12.26
C ALA A 304 2.25 13.96 11.58
N TRP A 305 2.91 14.16 10.43
CA TRP A 305 2.70 15.35 9.60
C TRP A 305 1.31 15.40 8.97
N GLY A 306 0.82 14.26 8.48
CA GLY A 306 -0.53 14.14 7.92
C GLY A 306 -1.62 14.44 8.96
N VAL A 307 -1.44 14.01 10.22
CA VAL A 307 -2.32 14.38 11.33
C VAL A 307 -2.27 15.89 11.58
N ARG A 308 -1.08 16.49 11.64
CA ARG A 308 -0.89 17.94 11.87
C ARG A 308 -1.52 18.82 10.79
N TRP A 309 -1.51 18.36 9.54
CA TRP A 309 -2.05 19.10 8.39
C TRP A 309 -3.40 18.60 7.91
N SER A 310 -4.00 17.63 8.61
CA SER A 310 -5.27 17.00 8.24
C SER A 310 -6.39 18.01 7.94
N HIS A 311 -6.49 19.08 8.73
CA HIS A 311 -7.40 20.20 8.49
C HIS A 311 -7.20 20.86 7.12
N ARG A 312 -5.94 21.16 6.75
CA ARG A 312 -5.59 21.82 5.47
C ARG A 312 -5.73 20.86 4.28
N LEU A 313 -5.58 19.57 4.53
CA LEU A 313 -5.67 18.50 3.54
C LEU A 313 -7.07 17.86 3.45
N ARG A 314 -8.10 18.49 4.04
CA ARG A 314 -9.48 17.98 4.03
C ARG A 314 -10.04 17.71 2.64
N TRP A 315 -9.53 18.42 1.62
CA TRP A 315 -9.89 18.20 0.22
C TRP A 315 -9.49 16.82 -0.30
N LEU A 316 -8.58 16.10 0.36
CA LEU A 316 -8.23 14.69 0.05
C LEU A 316 -9.19 13.66 0.66
N ALA A 317 -10.04 14.07 1.61
CA ALA A 317 -10.92 13.12 2.30
C ALA A 317 -11.86 12.37 1.34
N PRO A 318 -12.52 13.01 0.35
CA PRO A 318 -13.34 12.30 -0.64
C PRO A 318 -12.57 11.21 -1.39
N THR A 319 -11.32 11.49 -1.79
CA THR A 319 -10.45 10.52 -2.46
C THR A 319 -10.15 9.32 -1.55
N GLY A 320 -9.85 9.55 -0.28
CA GLY A 320 -9.61 8.47 0.70
C GLY A 320 -10.86 7.68 1.07
N ARG A 321 -12.06 8.27 0.94
CA ARG A 321 -13.35 7.56 1.07
C ARG A 321 -13.61 6.60 -0.09
N MET A 322 -12.97 6.85 -1.23
CA MET A 322 -13.05 6.06 -2.46
C MET A 322 -11.71 5.38 -2.77
N ALA A 323 -10.90 5.08 -1.76
CA ALA A 323 -9.54 4.58 -1.95
C ALA A 323 -9.47 3.29 -2.78
N LEU A 324 -10.39 2.34 -2.57
CA LEU A 324 -10.43 1.09 -3.34
C LEU A 324 -10.86 1.36 -4.78
N SER A 325 -11.90 2.17 -4.98
CA SER A 325 -12.34 2.54 -6.34
C SER A 325 -11.25 3.27 -7.12
N ASN A 326 -10.59 4.23 -6.49
CA ASN A 326 -9.53 5.02 -7.13
C ASN A 326 -8.27 4.19 -7.39
N TYR A 327 -7.88 3.29 -6.49
CA TYR A 327 -6.77 2.35 -6.71
C TYR A 327 -7.04 1.44 -7.92
N LEU A 328 -8.22 0.82 -8.00
CA LEU A 328 -8.59 -0.02 -9.14
C LEU A 328 -8.70 0.79 -10.44
N LEU A 329 -9.21 2.02 -10.37
CA LEU A 329 -9.27 2.92 -11.53
C LEU A 329 -7.86 3.32 -12.01
N GLN A 330 -6.89 3.51 -11.11
CA GLN A 330 -5.49 3.73 -11.49
C GLN A 330 -4.97 2.54 -12.30
N SER A 331 -5.17 1.31 -11.81
CA SER A 331 -4.72 0.12 -12.52
C SER A 331 -5.37 -0.02 -13.90
N VAL A 332 -6.68 0.22 -14.01
CA VAL A 332 -7.37 0.17 -15.31
C VAL A 332 -6.81 1.22 -16.27
N LEU A 333 -6.70 2.49 -15.83
CA LEU A 333 -6.25 3.57 -16.72
C LEU A 333 -4.78 3.41 -17.12
N CYS A 334 -3.90 3.09 -16.16
CA CYS A 334 -2.48 2.92 -16.43
C CYS A 334 -2.22 1.71 -17.33
N THR A 335 -2.90 0.58 -17.11
CA THR A 335 -2.70 -0.59 -17.98
C THR A 335 -3.27 -0.40 -19.38
N LEU A 336 -4.40 0.30 -19.53
CA LEU A 336 -4.90 0.70 -20.86
C LEU A 336 -3.99 1.73 -21.55
N LEU A 337 -3.25 2.55 -20.80
CA LEU A 337 -2.33 3.54 -21.37
C LEU A 337 -0.98 2.91 -21.77
N PHE A 338 -0.38 2.12 -20.89
CA PHE A 338 1.00 1.65 -21.09
C PHE A 338 1.09 0.30 -21.76
N TYR A 339 0.19 -0.65 -21.49
CA TYR A 339 0.41 -2.03 -21.97
C TYR A 339 0.11 -2.16 -23.47
N GLY A 340 0.72 -3.14 -24.13
CA GLY A 340 0.61 -3.38 -25.57
C GLY A 340 -0.81 -3.64 -26.07
N TYR A 341 -1.68 -4.24 -25.25
CA TYR A 341 -3.11 -4.41 -25.59
C TYR A 341 -3.94 -3.13 -25.44
N GLY A 342 -3.36 -2.06 -24.90
CA GLY A 342 -3.96 -0.74 -24.74
C GLY A 342 -3.43 0.25 -25.78
N LEU A 343 -2.89 1.38 -25.33
CA LEU A 343 -2.23 2.38 -26.17
C LEU A 343 -0.73 2.08 -26.39
N GLY A 344 -0.17 1.09 -25.70
CA GLY A 344 1.17 0.57 -25.99
C GLY A 344 2.32 1.53 -25.68
N LEU A 345 2.21 2.37 -24.64
CA LEU A 345 3.27 3.31 -24.21
C LEU A 345 4.31 2.70 -23.24
N PHE A 346 4.43 1.37 -23.19
CA PHE A 346 5.34 0.66 -22.29
C PHE A 346 6.80 1.06 -22.57
N GLU A 347 7.54 1.41 -21.50
CA GLU A 347 8.93 1.91 -21.48
C GLU A 347 9.19 3.12 -22.39
N GLN A 348 8.15 3.86 -22.81
CA GLN A 348 8.28 5.03 -23.69
C GLN A 348 8.24 6.37 -22.95
N MET A 349 7.85 6.38 -21.67
CA MET A 349 7.68 7.60 -20.89
C MET A 349 8.85 7.80 -19.91
N GLY A 350 9.56 8.92 -20.05
CA GLY A 350 10.62 9.32 -19.11
C GLY A 350 10.11 9.51 -17.69
N ARG A 351 10.97 9.26 -16.70
CA ARG A 351 10.61 9.21 -15.27
C ARG A 351 9.95 10.49 -14.75
N ALA A 352 10.42 11.67 -15.14
CA ALA A 352 9.82 12.94 -14.73
C ALA A 352 8.39 13.11 -15.28
N TRP A 353 8.16 12.67 -16.51
CA TRP A 353 6.84 12.67 -17.14
C TRP A 353 5.89 11.66 -16.49
N GLN A 354 6.39 10.50 -16.05
CA GLN A 354 5.60 9.55 -15.26
C GLN A 354 5.06 10.19 -13.97
N LEU A 355 5.90 10.95 -13.25
CA LEU A 355 5.46 11.65 -12.03
C LEU A 355 4.43 12.73 -12.32
N LEU A 356 4.64 13.52 -13.37
CA LEU A 356 3.67 14.54 -13.77
C LEU A 356 2.33 13.89 -14.14
N PHE A 357 2.34 12.80 -14.91
CA PHE A 357 1.15 12.04 -15.25
C PHE A 357 0.44 11.53 -13.99
N ALA A 358 1.17 10.93 -13.05
CA ALA A 358 0.61 10.44 -11.78
C ALA A 358 -0.07 11.55 -10.97
N VAL A 359 0.54 12.74 -10.89
CA VAL A 359 -0.04 13.90 -10.20
C VAL A 359 -1.31 14.39 -10.91
N VAL A 360 -1.29 14.50 -12.24
CA VAL A 360 -2.45 14.91 -13.05
C VAL A 360 -3.60 13.91 -12.91
N LEU A 361 -3.31 12.61 -13.02
CA LEU A 361 -4.28 11.54 -12.83
C LEU A 361 -4.88 11.60 -11.43
N PHE A 362 -4.06 11.75 -10.39
CA PHE A 362 -4.55 11.86 -9.02
C PHE A 362 -5.40 13.12 -8.80
N ALA A 363 -5.03 14.27 -9.38
CA ALA A 363 -5.82 15.49 -9.32
C ALA A 363 -7.20 15.31 -9.98
N ALA A 364 -7.25 14.62 -11.13
CA ALA A 364 -8.51 14.25 -11.77
C ALA A 364 -9.34 13.30 -10.88
N GLN A 365 -8.71 12.33 -10.21
CA GLN A 365 -9.39 11.44 -9.25
C GLN A 365 -9.91 12.18 -8.02
N VAL A 366 -9.21 13.20 -7.54
CA VAL A 366 -9.68 14.08 -6.46
C VAL A 366 -10.95 14.79 -6.91
N LEU A 367 -10.93 15.47 -8.06
CA LEU A 367 -12.12 16.15 -8.59
C LEU A 367 -13.27 15.17 -8.81
N GLY A 368 -13.01 14.03 -9.44
CA GLY A 368 -13.98 12.96 -9.68
C GLY A 368 -14.59 12.43 -8.37
N SER A 369 -13.78 12.23 -7.33
CA SER A 369 -14.24 11.76 -6.02
C SER A 369 -15.16 12.78 -5.33
N HIS A 370 -14.85 14.08 -5.45
CA HIS A 370 -15.72 15.15 -4.96
C HIS A 370 -17.06 15.17 -5.70
N LEU A 371 -17.04 15.15 -7.03
CA LEU A 371 -18.25 15.17 -7.85
C LEU A 371 -19.12 13.92 -7.64
N TRP A 372 -18.49 12.75 -7.53
CA TRP A 372 -19.15 11.48 -7.27
C TRP A 372 -19.85 11.48 -5.91
N LEU A 373 -19.14 11.87 -4.85
CA LEU A 373 -19.68 11.82 -3.49
C LEU A 373 -20.70 12.92 -3.17
N LYS A 374 -20.91 13.90 -4.06
CA LYS A 374 -22.09 14.79 -4.02
C LYS A 374 -23.38 14.02 -4.29
N HIS A 375 -23.35 13.07 -5.21
CA HIS A 375 -24.54 12.32 -5.65
C HIS A 375 -24.68 10.95 -4.97
N PHE A 376 -23.55 10.32 -4.63
CA PHE A 376 -23.48 8.98 -4.09
C PHE A 376 -22.87 8.94 -2.68
N ARG A 377 -23.18 7.88 -1.92
CA ARG A 377 -22.71 7.72 -0.52
C ARG A 377 -21.32 7.08 -0.43
N PHE A 378 -21.00 6.22 -1.39
CA PHE A 378 -19.80 5.38 -1.44
C PHE A 378 -19.24 5.37 -2.85
N GLY A 379 -17.94 5.06 -3.00
CA GLY A 379 -17.40 4.71 -4.31
C GLY A 379 -17.98 3.37 -4.81
N PRO A 380 -17.95 3.10 -6.12
CA PRO A 380 -18.53 1.88 -6.70
C PRO A 380 -18.03 0.59 -6.06
N MET A 381 -16.70 0.47 -5.87
CA MET A 381 -16.07 -0.75 -5.36
C MET A 381 -16.24 -0.86 -3.85
N GLU A 382 -16.24 0.25 -3.11
CA GLU A 382 -16.60 0.26 -1.70
C GLU A 382 -18.06 -0.15 -1.48
N TRP A 383 -18.95 0.25 -2.39
CA TRP A 383 -20.36 -0.14 -2.34
C TRP A 383 -20.52 -1.64 -2.57
N LEU A 384 -19.90 -2.20 -3.62
CA LEU A 384 -19.94 -3.63 -3.91
C LEU A 384 -19.35 -4.45 -2.75
N TRP A 385 -18.20 -4.03 -2.24
CA TRP A 385 -17.56 -4.68 -1.10
C TRP A 385 -18.42 -4.64 0.17
N ARG A 386 -19.11 -3.53 0.42
CA ARG A 386 -20.09 -3.42 1.50
C ARG A 386 -21.31 -4.29 1.26
N ALA A 387 -21.84 -4.33 0.03
CA ALA A 387 -22.99 -5.17 -0.28
C ALA A 387 -22.71 -6.64 0.05
N PHE A 388 -21.53 -7.13 -0.33
CA PHE A 388 -21.06 -8.46 0.04
C PHE A 388 -20.87 -8.64 1.55
N THR A 389 -20.20 -7.67 2.22
CA THR A 389 -19.93 -7.75 3.66
C THR A 389 -21.20 -7.80 4.50
N TYR A 390 -22.18 -6.95 4.17
CA TYR A 390 -23.43 -6.79 4.92
C TYR A 390 -24.54 -7.74 4.44
N LEU A 391 -24.32 -8.47 3.32
CA LEU A 391 -25.32 -9.30 2.65
C LEU A 391 -26.61 -8.54 2.29
N GLN A 392 -26.48 -7.23 2.05
CA GLN A 392 -27.58 -6.32 1.76
C GLN A 392 -27.06 -5.22 0.84
N LEU A 393 -27.84 -4.82 -0.16
CA LEU A 393 -27.49 -3.70 -1.04
C LEU A 393 -27.75 -2.37 -0.32
N PRO A 394 -26.72 -1.64 0.16
CA PRO A 394 -26.95 -0.37 0.81
C PRO A 394 -27.40 0.67 -0.24
N PRO A 395 -28.20 1.68 0.13
CA PRO A 395 -28.63 2.71 -0.81
C PRO A 395 -27.41 3.48 -1.32
N LEU A 396 -27.18 3.45 -2.64
CA LEU A 396 -26.02 4.08 -3.27
C LEU A 396 -26.20 5.60 -3.42
N ARG A 397 -27.38 6.05 -3.84
CA ARG A 397 -27.69 7.49 -4.00
C ARG A 397 -27.94 8.17 -2.65
N ARG A 398 -27.52 9.42 -2.52
CA ARG A 398 -28.01 10.28 -1.42
C ARG A 398 -29.49 10.59 -1.66
N ARG A 399 -30.30 10.63 -0.60
CA ARG A 399 -31.69 11.12 -0.73
C ARG A 399 -31.61 12.63 -0.98
N ALA A 400 -32.41 13.15 -1.91
CA ALA A 400 -32.50 14.58 -2.14
C ALA A 400 -32.86 15.29 -0.82
N GLY A 401 -32.08 16.31 -0.43
CA GLY A 401 -32.27 17.06 0.81
C GLY A 401 -31.42 16.62 2.02
N ALA A 402 -30.60 15.56 1.93
CA ALA A 402 -29.64 15.24 2.99
C ALA A 402 -28.37 16.10 2.83
N ALA A 403 -28.18 17.08 3.74
CA ALA A 403 -27.00 17.95 3.79
C ALA A 403 -25.67 17.15 3.83
N PRO A 404 -24.56 17.73 3.30
CA PRO A 404 -23.32 17.03 2.97
C PRO A 404 -22.62 16.28 4.10
#